data_AF-A0A067E204-F1
#
_entry.id   AF-A0A067E204-F1
#
_cell.length_a   1.000
_cell.length_b   1.000
_cell.length_c   1.000
_cell.angle_alpha   90.00
_cell.angle_beta   90.00
_cell.angle_gamma   90.00
#
_symmetry.space_group_name_H-M   'P 1'
#
loop_
_entity.id
_entity.type
_entity.pdbx_description
1 polymer ?
#
loop_
_entity_poly.entity_id
_entity_poly.type
_entity_poly.pdbx_seq_one_letter_code
_entity_poly.pdbx_strand_id
1 'polypeptide(L)'
;MSSDKYDAFLIHFNGTNYSAWAFHFEIFVKGKDLWGHIDSRKLALDKDIDQDGHAKWEVKDAQIMAWNIGSMESNFILNLRPFKTAAEMWNHLKKLYSHHNTACRF
;
A
#
# COMPACT_ATOMS: atom_id res chain seq x y z
N MET A 1 8.08 24.28 -10.42
CA MET A 1 8.99 23.57 -9.49
C MET A 1 8.15 22.92 -8.40
N SER A 2 8.13 21.62 -8.19
CA SER A 2 8.76 20.49 -8.88
C SER A 2 7.74 19.37 -9.06
N SER A 3 7.92 18.59 -10.12
CA SER A 3 7.07 17.46 -10.52
C SER A 3 7.46 16.18 -9.75
N ASP A 4 8.01 16.30 -8.54
CA ASP A 4 8.75 15.21 -7.89
C ASP A 4 7.87 14.33 -6.99
N LYS A 5 6.55 14.53 -6.99
CA LYS A 5 5.67 13.81 -6.04
C LYS A 5 5.28 12.41 -6.49
N TYR A 6 5.54 12.05 -7.75
CA TYR A 6 5.17 10.76 -8.33
C TYR A 6 6.36 9.91 -8.81
N ASP A 7 7.59 10.46 -8.81
CA ASP A 7 8.81 9.75 -9.23
C ASP A 7 9.37 8.79 -8.16
N ALA A 8 8.66 8.55 -7.07
CA ALA A 8 9.14 7.70 -5.98
C ALA A 8 9.09 6.19 -6.31
N PHE A 9 8.26 5.79 -7.27
CA PHE A 9 8.06 4.38 -7.61
C PHE A 9 8.69 4.06 -8.96
N LEU A 10 9.80 3.31 -8.92
CA LEU A 10 10.48 2.83 -10.13
C LEU A 10 9.66 1.76 -10.87
N ILE A 11 8.75 1.10 -10.16
CA ILE A 11 7.92 0.03 -10.67
C ILE A 11 6.46 0.41 -10.43
N HIS A 12 5.69 0.58 -11.51
CA HIS A 12 4.25 0.71 -11.44
C HIS A 12 3.57 -0.64 -11.62
N PHE A 13 2.60 -0.94 -10.77
CA PHE A 13 1.83 -2.18 -10.85
C PHE A 13 0.90 -2.18 -12.07
N ASN A 14 1.00 -3.22 -12.90
CA ASN A 14 0.24 -3.39 -14.15
C ASN A 14 -0.54 -4.71 -14.22
N GLY A 15 -0.68 -5.42 -13.10
CA GLY A 15 -1.38 -6.71 -13.03
C GLY A 15 -0.49 -7.94 -13.27
N THR A 16 0.64 -7.81 -13.97
CA THR A 16 1.54 -8.94 -14.27
C THR A 16 2.83 -8.93 -13.47
N ASN A 17 3.24 -7.78 -12.95
CA ASN A 17 4.51 -7.58 -12.25
C ASN A 17 4.40 -7.56 -10.71
N TYR A 18 3.35 -8.20 -10.15
CA TYR A 18 3.04 -8.10 -8.71
C TYR A 18 4.25 -8.36 -7.80
N SER A 19 5.03 -9.41 -8.03
CA SER A 19 6.16 -9.76 -7.15
C SER A 19 7.23 -8.66 -7.10
N ALA A 20 7.56 -8.06 -8.24
CA ALA A 20 8.55 -7.00 -8.32
C ALA A 20 8.04 -5.69 -7.71
N TRP A 21 6.80 -5.33 -8.02
CA TRP A 21 6.13 -4.17 -7.43
C TRP A 21 6.00 -4.31 -5.91
N ALA A 22 5.50 -5.45 -5.42
CA ALA A 22 5.28 -5.70 -4.00
C ALA A 22 6.60 -5.62 -3.21
N PHE A 23 7.69 -6.19 -3.76
CA PHE A 23 9.01 -6.09 -3.16
C PHE A 23 9.50 -4.63 -3.07
N HIS A 24 9.35 -3.85 -4.14
CA HIS A 24 9.74 -2.44 -4.15
C HIS A 24 8.91 -1.60 -3.17
N PHE A 25 7.59 -1.80 -3.16
CA PHE A 25 6.66 -1.12 -2.26
C PHE A 25 6.95 -1.44 -0.80
N GLU A 26 7.23 -2.71 -0.48
CA GLU A 26 7.58 -3.15 0.87
C GLU A 26 8.84 -2.45 1.38
N ILE A 27 9.91 -2.41 0.58
CA ILE A 27 11.15 -1.69 0.95
C ILE A 27 10.86 -0.20 1.18
N PHE A 28 10.09 0.42 0.28
CA PHE A 28 9.75 1.83 0.39
C PHE A 28 9.01 2.15 1.69
N VAL A 29 7.96 1.39 2.03
CA VAL A 29 7.17 1.61 3.25
C VAL A 29 7.96 1.27 4.52
N LYS A 30 8.80 0.22 4.49
CA LYS A 30 9.73 -0.08 5.59
C LYS A 30 10.73 1.05 5.82
N GLY A 31 11.25 1.66 4.77
CA GLY A 31 12.13 2.83 4.84
C GLY A 31 11.46 4.08 5.45
N LYS A 32 10.13 4.10 5.58
CA LYS A 32 9.35 5.15 6.24
C LYS A 32 8.92 4.80 7.67
N ASP A 33 9.29 3.62 8.19
CA ASP A 33 8.81 3.06 9.48
C ASP A 33 7.27 2.88 9.57
N LEU A 34 6.63 2.66 8.42
CA LEU A 34 5.17 2.58 8.31
C LEU A 34 4.66 1.16 8.03
N TRP A 35 5.54 0.17 7.86
CA TRP A 35 5.15 -1.20 7.53
C TRP A 35 4.22 -1.84 8.57
N GLY A 36 4.32 -1.39 9.82
CA GLY A 36 3.42 -1.81 10.91
C GLY A 36 1.93 -1.58 10.63
N HIS A 37 1.58 -0.63 9.76
CA HIS A 37 0.20 -0.39 9.34
C HIS A 37 -0.29 -1.45 8.32
N ILE A 38 0.61 -2.06 7.55
CA ILE A 38 0.27 -3.05 6.51
C ILE A 38 0.22 -4.47 7.07
N ASP A 39 1.17 -4.84 7.93
CA ASP A 39 1.19 -6.16 8.59
C ASP A 39 0.20 -6.28 9.76
N SER A 40 -0.61 -5.23 9.96
CA SER A 40 -1.58 -5.08 11.06
C SER A 40 -0.98 -5.15 12.46
N ARG A 41 0.34 -4.98 12.62
CA ARG A 41 1.00 -4.94 13.93
C ARG A 41 0.69 -3.63 14.69
N LYS A 42 0.50 -2.53 13.97
CA LYS A 42 0.03 -1.24 14.50
C LYS A 42 -1.47 -1.13 14.22
N LEU A 43 -2.29 -1.76 15.07
CA LEU A 43 -3.73 -1.55 15.05
C LEU A 43 -4.07 -0.08 15.33
N ALA A 44 -5.17 0.40 14.78
CA ALA A 44 -5.71 1.70 15.15
C ALA A 44 -5.97 1.70 16.66
N LEU A 45 -5.52 2.75 17.35
CA LEU A 45 -5.94 3.02 18.73
C LEU A 45 -7.45 3.23 18.74
N ASP A 46 -8.14 2.86 19.82
CA ASP A 46 -9.56 3.14 19.95
C ASP A 46 -9.79 4.66 20.02
N LYS A 47 -10.74 5.19 19.23
CA LYS A 47 -11.10 6.62 19.21
C LYS A 47 -11.54 7.10 20.59
N ASP A 48 -12.19 6.23 21.36
CA ASP A 48 -12.73 6.55 22.68
C ASP A 48 -11.64 6.58 23.77
N ILE A 49 -10.46 6.00 23.48
CA ILE A 49 -9.32 5.95 24.40
C ILE A 49 -8.30 7.05 24.07
N ASP A 50 -7.96 7.23 22.79
CA ASP A 50 -6.97 8.21 22.35
C ASP A 50 -7.34 8.79 20.97
N GLN A 51 -8.12 9.86 20.99
CA GLN A 51 -8.57 10.54 19.78
C GLN A 51 -7.41 11.12 18.96
N ASP A 52 -6.37 11.66 19.61
CA ASP A 52 -5.21 12.26 18.92
C ASP A 52 -4.31 11.16 18.31
N GLY A 53 -4.07 10.08 19.05
CA GLY A 53 -3.39 8.90 18.54
C GLY A 53 -4.11 8.26 17.36
N HIS A 54 -5.44 8.14 17.43
CA HIS A 54 -6.25 7.65 16.31
C HIS A 54 -6.14 8.57 15.08
N ALA A 55 -6.28 9.88 15.26
CA ALA A 55 -6.17 10.83 14.14
C ALA A 55 -4.78 10.77 13.47
N LYS A 56 -3.71 10.66 14.28
CA LYS A 56 -2.34 10.47 13.77
C LYS A 56 -2.17 9.13 13.04
N TRP A 57 -2.82 8.07 13.50
CA TRP A 57 -2.84 6.78 12.83
C TRP A 57 -3.54 6.87 11.47
N GLU A 58 -4.72 7.50 11.39
CA GLU A 58 -5.48 7.68 10.14
C GLU A 58 -4.68 8.44 9.08
N VAL A 59 -3.93 9.48 9.47
CA VAL A 59 -3.08 10.24 8.54
C VAL A 59 -2.00 9.35 7.94
N LYS A 60 -1.35 8.51 8.75
CA LYS A 60 -0.31 7.58 8.27
C LYS A 60 -0.89 6.48 7.39
N ASP A 61 -2.04 5.94 7.76
CA ASP A 61 -2.73 4.93 6.95
C ASP A 61 -3.13 5.50 5.58
N ALA A 62 -3.72 6.70 5.56
CA ALA A 62 -4.08 7.40 4.33
C ALA A 62 -2.86 7.73 3.44
N GLN A 63 -1.69 8.04 4.03
CA GLN A 63 -0.44 8.22 3.28
C GLN A 63 -0.05 6.94 2.54
N ILE A 64 -0.14 5.78 3.21
CA ILE A 64 0.17 4.49 2.59
C ILE A 64 -0.86 4.14 1.51
N MET A 65 -2.16 4.41 1.75
CA MET A 65 -3.19 4.23 0.73
C MET A 65 -2.91 5.08 -0.52
N ALA A 66 -2.51 6.35 -0.34
CA ALA A 66 -2.16 7.24 -1.44
C ALA A 66 -0.95 6.71 -2.22
N TRP A 67 0.06 6.16 -1.55
CA TRP A 67 1.20 5.52 -2.21
C TRP A 67 0.81 4.25 -2.94
N ASN A 68 -0.06 3.42 -2.36
CA ASN A 68 -0.54 2.19 -2.98
C ASN A 68 -1.22 2.54 -4.32
N ILE A 69 -2.19 3.45 -4.28
CA ILE A 69 -2.91 3.95 -5.46
C ILE A 69 -1.98 4.66 -6.45
N GLY A 70 -1.03 5.47 -5.97
CA GLY A 70 -0.09 6.21 -6.81
C GLY A 70 0.97 5.33 -7.49
N SER A 71 1.17 4.11 -6.99
CA SER A 71 2.16 3.16 -7.52
C SER A 71 1.58 2.15 -8.52
N MET A 72 0.35 2.34 -8.98
CA MET A 72 -0.34 1.41 -9.89
C MET A 72 -1.03 2.11 -11.06
N GLU A 73 -1.30 1.36 -12.13
CA GLU A 73 -2.08 1.84 -13.27
C GLU A 73 -3.54 2.15 -12.88
N SER A 74 -4.15 3.11 -13.58
CA SER A 74 -5.44 3.70 -13.22
C SER A 74 -6.62 2.73 -13.20
N ASN A 75 -6.55 1.67 -14.01
CA ASN A 75 -7.55 0.60 -14.09
C ASN A 75 -7.64 -0.24 -12.81
N PHE A 76 -6.62 -0.24 -11.94
CA PHE A 76 -6.64 -0.98 -10.67
C PHE A 76 -7.20 -0.16 -9.50
N ILE A 77 -7.15 1.18 -9.59
CA ILE A 77 -7.54 2.09 -8.50
C ILE A 77 -8.98 1.88 -8.06
N LEU A 78 -9.91 1.69 -9.01
CA LEU A 78 -11.33 1.53 -8.72
C LEU A 78 -11.64 0.25 -7.93
N ASN A 79 -10.84 -0.80 -8.10
CA ASN A 79 -10.99 -2.05 -7.34
C ASN A 79 -10.65 -1.88 -5.86
N LEU A 80 -9.89 -0.82 -5.52
CA LEU A 80 -9.49 -0.55 -4.14
C LEU A 80 -10.47 0.35 -3.38
N ARG A 81 -11.42 1.00 -4.07
CA ARG A 81 -12.39 1.93 -3.48
C ARG A 81 -13.17 1.40 -2.25
N PRO A 82 -13.55 0.11 -2.18
CA PRO A 82 -14.30 -0.41 -1.03
C PRO A 82 -13.49 -0.46 0.27
N PHE A 83 -12.15 -0.54 0.19
CA PHE A 83 -11.29 -0.73 1.35
C PHE A 83 -11.08 0.57 2.12
N LYS A 84 -11.01 0.44 3.45
CA LYS A 84 -10.91 1.55 4.40
C LYS A 84 -9.52 1.73 4.96
N THR A 85 -8.67 0.71 4.84
CA THR A 85 -7.30 0.75 5.35
C THR A 85 -6.26 0.34 4.32
N ALA A 86 -5.02 0.78 4.52
CA ALA A 86 -3.89 0.34 3.70
C ALA A 86 -3.68 -1.18 3.76
N ALA A 87 -3.87 -1.79 4.94
CA ALA A 87 -3.76 -3.24 5.13
C ALA A 87 -4.78 -4.02 4.29
N GLU A 88 -6.03 -3.57 4.25
CA GLU A 88 -7.08 -4.20 3.43
C GLU A 88 -6.75 -4.13 1.94
N MET A 89 -6.35 -2.96 1.44
CA MET A 89 -5.92 -2.79 0.04
C MET A 89 -4.75 -3.74 -0.29
N TRP A 90 -3.73 -3.78 0.57
CA TRP A 90 -2.58 -4.65 0.39
C TRP A 90 -2.95 -6.14 0.37
N ASN A 91 -3.74 -6.58 1.33
CA ASN A 91 -4.16 -7.98 1.45
C ASN A 91 -5.04 -8.42 0.27
N HIS A 92 -5.89 -7.52 -0.25
CA HIS A 92 -6.67 -7.78 -1.44
C HIS A 92 -5.79 -8.00 -2.67
N LEU A 93 -4.84 -7.09 -2.93
CA LEU A 93 -3.89 -7.21 -4.05
C LEU A 93 -3.04 -8.47 -3.91
N LYS A 94 -2.55 -8.75 -2.70
CA LYS A 94 -1.80 -9.98 -2.41
C LYS A 94 -2.62 -11.21 -2.77
N LYS A 95 -3.86 -11.30 -2.32
CA LYS A 95 -4.73 -12.44 -2.61
C LYS A 95 -4.97 -12.65 -4.11
N LEU A 96 -5.18 -11.57 -4.88
CA LEU A 96 -5.47 -11.67 -6.30
C LEU A 96 -4.23 -12.01 -7.14
N TYR A 97 -3.07 -11.43 -6.80
CA TYR A 97 -1.92 -11.42 -7.69
C TYR A 97 -0.70 -12.21 -7.20
N SER A 98 -0.67 -12.66 -5.93
CA SER A 98 0.45 -13.48 -5.42
C SER A 98 0.53 -14.86 -6.07
N HIS A 99 -0.60 -15.39 -6.57
CA HIS A 99 -0.67 -16.71 -7.21
C HIS A 99 -0.43 -16.69 -8.72
N HIS A 100 -0.57 -15.54 -9.39
CA HIS A 100 -0.48 -15.43 -10.84
C HIS A 100 0.96 -15.36 -11.38
N ASN A 101 1.98 -15.30 -10.51
CA ASN A 101 3.36 -15.05 -10.91
C ASN A 101 4.33 -16.25 -10.76
N THR A 102 3.81 -17.46 -10.53
CA THR A 102 4.64 -18.68 -10.50
C THR A 102 5.03 -19.22 -11.89
N ALA A 103 4.61 -18.57 -12.99
CA ALA A 103 4.74 -19.15 -14.33
C ALA A 103 6.05 -18.83 -15.10
N CYS A 104 6.95 -17.97 -14.62
CA CYS A 104 8.26 -17.78 -15.26
C CYS A 104 9.36 -17.63 -14.21
N ARG A 105 9.91 -18.75 -13.77
CA ARG A 105 11.24 -18.79 -13.15
C ARG A 105 12.23 -19.18 -14.25
N PHE A 106 13.09 -18.23 -14.62
CA PHE A 106 14.34 -18.50 -15.33
C PHE A 106 15.35 -19.10 -14.36
#